data_AF-A0A9W9DQJ3-F1
#
_entry.id   AF-A0A9W9DQJ3-F1
#
_cell.length_a   1.000
_cell.length_b   1.000
_cell.length_c   1.000
_cell.angle_alpha   90.00
_cell.angle_beta   90.00
_cell.angle_gamma   90.00
#
_symmetry.space_group_name_H-M   'P 1'
#
loop_
_entity.id
_entity.type
_entity.pdbx_description
1 polymer ?
#
loop_
_entity_poly.entity_id
_entity_poly.type
_entity_poly.pdbx_seq_one_letter_code
_entity_poly.pdbx_strand_id
1 'polypeptide(L)'
;MNHPTITSSNLTANRTGLVLIPPKEITERLDQFRLVHDKSALRWTAHITLHFSFNEVPRFPEAVATIEQGFSQIEPFSFKLDGVGSFILPGYETTGRPLTLHLTVGQAAHNNSEALSSLRRKAQKLLDSDEDDGGAMKPCYEIFLAGELKSRYVCPSWFQTVQRDDTTWKFCGSPSGVIPSSLSIATYNILHDDHLPIYKRLPSIVPTILTSNVDITVLQETTDDSIPAILSESSIYSLFPFSRRHPDVVLENKRNILVLSRFPLSWSKLDIGGKHKPAFVASFLNPPASMEPPFVLAATHLTAAAGLVVPHGPTFDPSTNSLPAATMWENSDPQRYDRIYVKKNSGWDVKSTRLFGNGDDPSSDHYGLTVILRRRVTSARKPDVVSEAISHLIAPVLLPTGRLSTTELAELSIAQSWLPSSEQEQKMSVVGETLRSLVCPSVHDLHSSTTSTSTVQVRIECVGSYALGVHTSTSDVDCLAVGNVSSSTFWDLAKSRIRQNENAKRRGCGVDVRLRGFVKDAIVQMMDLDVGGVKVDMQYCPARNLVGEEWKNIRSLPSDSPLFFLPVSSLITLNAYRDVLTLLKVRQPPSLLSALHTAHRAIKLFLVSRGLFGARFGFLGGFHLTLLLTRVTLT
;
A
#
# COMPACT_ATOMS: atom_id res chain seq x y z
N MET A 1 13.61 33.21 17.15
CA MET A 1 14.07 32.71 18.48
C MET A 1 15.59 32.81 18.53
N ASN A 2 16.27 32.54 19.65
CA ASN A 2 17.73 32.44 19.63
C ASN A 2 18.13 31.08 19.03
N HIS A 3 18.36 31.04 17.71
CA HIS A 3 18.91 29.87 17.04
C HIS A 3 20.42 29.77 17.35
N PRO A 4 20.98 28.56 17.49
CA PRO A 4 22.38 28.40 17.89
C PRO A 4 23.31 28.87 16.76
N THR A 5 24.26 29.75 17.09
CA THR A 5 25.30 30.22 16.16
C THR A 5 26.16 29.05 15.72
N ILE A 6 25.99 28.58 14.47
CA ILE A 6 26.74 27.44 13.94
C ILE A 6 28.18 27.87 13.67
N THR A 7 29.15 27.18 14.28
CA THR A 7 30.57 27.37 13.98
C THR A 7 30.92 26.81 12.60
N SER A 8 31.48 27.65 11.74
CA SER A 8 31.78 27.34 10.33
C SER A 8 32.77 26.18 10.15
N SER A 9 33.60 25.89 11.16
CA SER A 9 34.58 24.79 11.16
C SER A 9 34.00 23.38 11.07
N ASN A 10 32.69 23.20 11.28
CA ASN A 10 32.00 21.90 11.23
C ASN A 10 31.04 21.75 10.04
N LEU A 11 31.17 22.58 9.00
CA LEU A 11 30.34 22.50 7.79
C LEU A 11 31.08 21.78 6.66
N THR A 12 30.60 20.59 6.29
CA THR A 12 31.02 19.84 5.10
C THR A 12 29.84 19.75 4.13
N ALA A 13 29.76 20.70 3.19
CA ALA A 13 28.64 20.83 2.25
C ALA A 13 29.14 21.05 0.81
N ASN A 14 29.04 20.02 -0.02
CA ASN A 14 29.43 20.06 -1.43
C ASN A 14 28.35 20.69 -2.35
N ARG A 15 27.22 21.14 -1.78
CA ARG A 15 26.14 21.81 -2.49
C ARG A 15 25.61 22.99 -1.68
N THR A 16 25.41 24.12 -2.35
CA THR A 16 24.87 25.36 -1.77
C THR A 16 23.89 26.04 -2.71
N GLY A 17 22.97 26.82 -2.14
CA GLY A 17 22.00 27.60 -2.88
C GLY A 17 21.44 28.73 -2.04
N LEU A 18 21.15 29.86 -2.70
CA LEU A 18 20.48 31.00 -2.09
C LEU A 18 18.97 30.81 -2.25
N VAL A 19 18.24 30.85 -1.14
CA VAL A 19 16.80 30.61 -1.09
C VAL A 19 16.07 31.71 -0.31
N LEU A 20 14.83 32.00 -0.68
CA LEU A 20 13.88 32.71 0.18
C LEU A 20 13.03 31.69 0.94
N ILE A 21 12.95 31.82 2.26
CA ILE A 21 12.04 31.06 3.11
C ILE A 21 10.76 31.90 3.28
N PRO A 22 9.56 31.40 2.95
CA PRO A 22 8.32 32.13 3.18
C PRO A 22 8.04 32.33 4.68
N PRO A 23 7.15 33.28 5.04
CA PRO A 23 6.67 33.44 6.41
C PRO A 23 6.18 32.12 6.99
N LYS A 24 6.41 31.88 8.29
CA LYS A 24 6.21 30.57 8.92
C LYS A 24 4.80 30.00 8.66
N GLU A 25 3.79 30.86 8.71
CA GLU A 25 2.37 30.53 8.53
C GLU A 25 2.03 30.12 7.10
N ILE A 26 2.83 30.54 6.13
CA ILE A 26 2.77 30.11 4.73
C ILE A 26 3.58 28.82 4.55
N THR A 27 4.77 28.75 5.15
CA THR A 27 5.67 27.60 5.11
C THR A 27 5.03 26.34 5.70
N GLU A 28 4.37 26.42 6.86
CA GLU A 28 3.64 25.29 7.46
C GLU A 28 2.49 24.78 6.55
N ARG A 29 1.81 25.67 5.83
CA ARG A 29 0.75 25.31 4.86
C ARG A 29 1.32 24.66 3.60
N LEU A 30 2.43 25.20 3.09
CA LEU A 30 3.13 24.66 1.93
C LEU A 30 3.77 23.30 2.22
N ASP A 31 4.31 23.09 3.43
CA ASP A 31 4.93 21.81 3.79
C ASP A 31 3.91 20.68 3.97
N GLN A 32 2.70 20.95 4.47
CA GLN A 32 1.60 19.96 4.44
C GLN A 32 1.28 19.47 3.01
N PHE A 33 1.35 20.36 2.02
CA PHE A 33 1.13 20.05 0.62
C PHE A 33 2.36 19.35 -0.01
N ARG A 34 3.58 19.84 0.27
CA ARG A 34 4.83 19.22 -0.20
C ARG A 34 5.02 17.81 0.36
N LEU A 35 4.63 17.52 1.60
CA LEU A 35 4.66 16.17 2.18
C LEU A 35 3.85 15.11 1.39
N VAL A 36 2.94 15.53 0.51
CA VAL A 36 2.16 14.64 -0.38
C VAL A 36 2.77 14.51 -1.78
N HIS A 37 3.51 15.52 -2.25
CA HIS A 37 3.89 15.66 -3.67
C HIS A 37 5.40 15.78 -3.96
N ASP A 38 6.20 16.19 -2.97
CA ASP A 38 7.64 16.43 -3.09
C ASP A 38 8.43 15.45 -2.20
N LYS A 39 9.26 14.61 -2.82
CA LYS A 39 10.12 13.63 -2.13
C LYS A 39 11.13 14.27 -1.16
N SER A 40 11.40 15.58 -1.32
CA SER A 40 12.32 16.35 -0.49
C SER A 40 11.63 17.16 0.62
N ALA A 41 10.31 17.03 0.80
CA ALA A 41 9.55 17.71 1.86
C ALA A 41 9.99 17.33 3.28
N LEU A 42 10.44 16.08 3.48
CA LEU A 42 11.04 15.61 4.74
C LEU A 42 12.51 16.04 4.92
N ARG A 43 13.12 16.66 3.90
CA ARG A 43 14.55 17.03 3.86
C ARG A 43 14.76 18.54 3.94
N TRP A 44 13.85 19.32 3.35
CA TRP A 44 13.89 20.78 3.29
C TRP A 44 12.49 21.32 3.57
N THR A 45 12.37 22.40 4.36
CA THR A 45 11.12 23.17 4.51
C THR A 45 10.80 23.96 3.24
N ALA A 46 9.60 24.51 3.11
CA ALA A 46 9.19 25.23 1.90
C ALA A 46 10.10 26.45 1.64
N HIS A 47 10.57 26.58 0.40
CA HIS A 47 11.47 27.66 0.00
C HIS A 47 11.33 27.96 -1.49
N ILE A 48 11.79 29.15 -1.90
CA ILE A 48 11.93 29.57 -3.30
C ILE A 48 13.43 29.70 -3.57
N THR A 49 14.01 28.81 -4.37
CA THR A 49 15.43 28.95 -4.74
C THR A 49 15.61 30.11 -5.70
N LEU A 50 16.52 31.03 -5.36
CA LEU A 50 16.95 32.13 -6.20
C LEU A 50 18.17 31.74 -7.05
N HIS A 51 19.08 30.93 -6.49
CA HIS A 51 20.29 30.50 -7.18
C HIS A 51 20.82 29.16 -6.63
N PHE A 52 21.25 28.25 -7.51
CA PHE A 52 22.09 27.10 -7.16
C PHE A 52 23.52 27.43 -7.62
N SER A 53 24.48 27.54 -6.70
CA SER A 53 25.91 27.73 -7.04
C SER A 53 26.81 27.64 -5.81
N PHE A 54 28.10 27.47 -6.08
CA PHE A 54 29.04 26.80 -5.19
C PHE A 54 30.17 27.74 -4.78
N ASN A 55 30.19 28.11 -3.51
CA ASN A 55 31.40 28.63 -2.86
C ASN A 55 31.95 27.56 -1.92
N GLU A 56 33.27 27.53 -1.74
CA GLU A 56 33.88 26.74 -0.67
C GLU A 56 33.41 27.30 0.68
N VAL A 57 33.16 26.42 1.66
CA VAL A 57 32.69 26.79 3.01
C VAL A 57 33.51 27.94 3.67
N PRO A 58 34.84 28.01 3.55
CA PRO A 58 35.62 29.14 4.09
C PRO A 58 35.26 30.52 3.52
N ARG A 59 34.68 30.59 2.31
CA ARG A 59 34.29 31.85 1.64
C ARG A 59 32.85 32.28 1.93
N PHE A 60 32.09 31.52 2.71
CA PHE A 60 30.71 31.89 3.07
C PHE A 60 30.59 33.28 3.74
N PRO A 61 31.48 33.73 4.65
CA PRO A 61 31.33 35.05 5.29
C PRO A 61 31.43 36.22 4.29
N GLU A 62 32.36 36.15 3.34
CA GLU A 62 32.53 37.13 2.27
C GLU A 62 31.33 37.13 1.33
N ALA A 63 30.84 35.95 0.97
CA ALA A 63 29.63 35.79 0.15
C ALA A 63 28.38 36.35 0.83
N VAL A 64 28.17 36.07 2.12
CA VAL A 64 27.04 36.60 2.90
C VAL A 64 27.11 38.12 2.98
N ALA A 65 28.26 38.70 3.35
CA ALA A 65 28.42 40.16 3.41
C ALA A 65 28.16 40.85 2.06
N THR A 66 28.62 40.25 0.95
CA THR A 66 28.36 40.74 -0.42
C THR A 66 26.87 40.66 -0.78
N ILE A 67 26.19 39.59 -0.36
CA ILE A 67 24.76 39.37 -0.59
C ILE A 67 23.91 40.33 0.28
N GLU A 68 24.28 40.55 1.54
CA GLU A 68 23.64 41.53 2.43
C GLU A 68 23.79 42.97 1.91
N GLN A 69 24.97 43.34 1.42
CA GLN A 69 25.19 44.63 0.75
C GLN A 69 24.37 44.75 -0.55
N GLY A 70 24.17 43.65 -1.27
CA GLY A 70 23.30 43.61 -2.45
C GLY A 70 21.81 43.73 -2.12
N PHE A 71 21.35 43.11 -1.03
CA PHE A 71 19.96 43.19 -0.57
C PHE A 71 19.61 44.52 0.11
N SER A 72 20.56 45.19 0.77
CA SER A 72 20.31 46.52 1.37
C SER A 72 20.06 47.63 0.35
N GLN A 73 20.30 47.36 -0.94
CA GLN A 73 19.96 48.23 -2.07
C GLN A 73 18.63 47.85 -2.77
N ILE A 74 17.87 46.90 -2.22
CA ILE A 74 16.60 46.44 -2.79
C ILE A 74 15.47 46.83 -1.85
N GLU A 75 14.64 47.79 -2.29
CA GLU A 75 13.42 48.18 -1.58
C GLU A 75 12.48 46.98 -1.38
N PRO A 76 11.88 46.79 -0.19
CA PRO A 76 10.93 45.72 0.06
C PRO A 76 9.73 45.76 -0.88
N PHE A 77 9.44 44.65 -1.56
CA PHE A 77 8.32 44.53 -2.48
C PHE A 77 7.38 43.38 -2.08
N SER A 78 6.08 43.61 -2.18
CA SER A 78 5.06 42.57 -2.00
C SER A 78 4.77 41.85 -3.30
N PHE A 79 4.65 40.53 -3.26
CA PHE A 79 4.18 39.71 -4.38
C PHE A 79 3.11 38.72 -3.89
N LYS A 80 2.21 38.33 -4.80
CA LYS A 80 1.11 37.41 -4.49
C LYS A 80 1.39 36.02 -5.08
N LEU A 81 1.03 35.00 -4.32
CA LEU A 81 0.96 33.61 -4.78
C LEU A 81 -0.42 33.39 -5.41
N ASP A 82 -0.53 33.65 -6.71
CA ASP A 82 -1.82 33.61 -7.43
C ASP A 82 -2.26 32.21 -7.84
N GLY A 83 -1.34 31.24 -7.89
CA GLY A 83 -1.66 29.86 -8.21
C GLY A 83 -0.50 28.89 -7.96
N VAL A 84 -0.85 27.61 -7.86
CA VAL A 84 0.09 26.49 -7.78
C VAL A 84 0.25 25.91 -9.19
N GLY A 85 1.45 26.03 -9.75
CA GLY A 85 1.82 25.44 -11.03
C GLY A 85 2.61 24.15 -10.85
N SER A 86 2.78 23.41 -11.95
CA SER A 86 3.60 22.20 -11.97
C SER A 86 4.32 22.03 -13.29
N PHE A 87 5.50 21.41 -13.26
CA PHE A 87 6.26 21.06 -14.45
C PHE A 87 6.97 19.72 -14.25
N ILE A 88 7.29 19.07 -15.38
CA ILE A 88 8.05 17.82 -15.42
C ILE A 88 9.53 18.16 -15.51
N LEU A 89 10.32 17.62 -14.60
CA LEU A 89 11.78 17.69 -14.60
C LEU A 89 12.35 16.33 -15.04
N PRO A 90 13.09 16.24 -16.16
CA PRO A 90 13.75 15.01 -16.58
C PRO A 90 14.61 14.42 -15.46
N GLY A 91 14.61 13.09 -15.31
CA GLY A 91 15.32 12.39 -14.23
C GLY A 91 14.70 12.52 -12.82
N TYR A 92 13.80 13.47 -12.57
CA TYR A 92 13.24 13.70 -11.24
C TYR A 92 11.98 12.87 -10.95
N GLU A 93 12.10 11.55 -11.04
CA GLU A 93 11.01 10.64 -10.65
C GLU A 93 10.62 10.84 -9.18
N THR A 94 9.33 11.03 -8.94
CA THR A 94 8.68 11.08 -7.63
C THR A 94 7.71 9.90 -7.49
N THR A 95 7.34 9.56 -6.26
CA THR A 95 6.26 8.60 -6.01
C THR A 95 4.87 9.26 -6.10
N GLY A 96 4.68 10.14 -7.09
CA GLY A 96 3.53 11.05 -7.24
C GLY A 96 3.13 11.22 -8.71
N ARG A 97 2.45 12.34 -9.04
CA ARG A 97 2.62 12.93 -10.38
C ARG A 97 4.11 13.36 -10.51
N PRO A 98 4.73 13.30 -11.71
CA PRO A 98 6.00 13.98 -11.97
C PRO A 98 5.76 15.49 -11.91
N LEU A 99 5.93 16.05 -10.71
CA LEU A 99 5.29 17.30 -10.31
C LEU A 99 6.26 18.12 -9.47
N THR A 100 7.25 18.74 -10.12
CA THR A 100 7.97 19.82 -9.45
C THR A 100 7.01 20.99 -9.32
N LEU A 101 6.58 21.24 -8.09
CA LEU A 101 5.69 22.34 -7.75
C LEU A 101 6.42 23.66 -7.93
N HIS A 102 5.84 24.59 -8.69
CA HIS A 102 6.29 25.97 -8.69
C HIS A 102 5.18 26.89 -8.21
N LEU A 103 5.57 27.87 -7.41
CA LEU A 103 4.71 28.97 -7.04
C LEU A 103 4.69 29.97 -8.18
N THR A 104 3.52 30.21 -8.76
CA THR A 104 3.36 31.23 -9.80
C THR A 104 3.32 32.58 -9.11
N VAL A 105 4.44 33.32 -9.18
CA VAL A 105 4.48 34.73 -8.82
C VAL A 105 3.59 35.48 -9.80
N GLY A 106 2.56 36.18 -9.29
CA GLY A 106 1.70 37.02 -10.13
C GLY A 106 2.54 37.99 -10.95
N GLN A 107 2.29 38.07 -12.26
CA GLN A 107 3.05 38.96 -13.14
C GLN A 107 2.92 40.41 -12.62
N ALA A 108 4.05 41.11 -12.51
CA ALA A 108 4.05 42.54 -12.24
C ALA A 108 3.13 43.23 -13.28
N ALA A 109 2.26 44.12 -12.80
CA ALA A 109 1.17 44.68 -13.59
C ALA A 109 1.65 45.13 -14.98
N HIS A 110 0.91 44.72 -16.02
CA HIS A 110 1.29 44.95 -17.42
C HIS A 110 1.80 46.38 -17.62
N ASN A 111 3.02 46.48 -18.16
CA ASN A 111 3.77 47.68 -18.62
C ASN A 111 5.06 48.04 -17.85
N ASN A 112 5.43 47.40 -16.73
CA ASN A 112 6.79 47.60 -16.18
C ASN A 112 7.84 46.76 -16.95
N SER A 113 8.39 47.34 -18.02
CA SER A 113 9.44 46.70 -18.85
C SER A 113 10.79 46.62 -18.15
N GLU A 114 11.14 47.57 -17.29
CA GLU A 114 12.45 47.62 -16.63
C GLU A 114 12.69 46.44 -15.69
N ALA A 115 11.67 46.01 -14.94
CA ALA A 115 11.76 44.85 -14.04
C ALA A 115 12.17 43.56 -14.80
N LEU A 116 11.50 43.28 -15.93
CA LEU A 116 11.83 42.16 -16.81
C LEU A 116 13.20 42.30 -17.47
N SER A 117 13.59 43.52 -17.88
CA SER A 117 14.91 43.83 -18.45
C SER A 117 16.05 43.77 -17.44
N SER A 118 15.77 43.94 -16.14
CA SER A 118 16.73 43.78 -15.04
C SER A 118 17.00 42.31 -14.74
N LEU A 119 15.93 41.52 -14.58
CA LEU A 119 16.01 40.06 -14.36
C LEU A 119 16.75 39.35 -15.50
N ARG A 120 16.39 39.62 -16.76
CA ARG A 120 17.08 39.03 -17.93
C ARG A 120 18.57 39.36 -17.97
N ARG A 121 18.98 40.61 -17.68
CA ARG A 121 20.40 41.00 -17.65
C ARG A 121 21.20 40.32 -16.54
N LYS A 122 20.58 40.01 -15.41
CA LYS A 122 21.24 39.27 -14.32
C LYS A 122 21.36 37.77 -14.64
N ALA A 123 20.29 37.16 -15.17
CA ALA A 123 20.29 35.74 -15.55
C ALA A 123 21.32 35.41 -16.66
N GLN A 124 21.47 36.27 -17.68
CA GLN A 124 22.36 36.02 -18.83
C GLN A 124 23.88 36.00 -18.47
N LYS A 125 24.25 36.33 -17.23
CA LYS A 125 25.66 36.44 -16.78
C LYS A 125 26.19 35.22 -16.02
N LEU A 126 25.36 34.20 -15.80
CA LEU A 126 25.59 33.11 -14.84
C LEU A 126 25.26 31.74 -15.46
N LEU A 127 25.74 31.50 -16.68
CA LEU A 127 25.46 30.28 -17.45
C LEU A 127 26.75 29.55 -17.83
N ASP A 128 27.00 28.42 -17.17
CA ASP A 128 27.44 27.13 -17.73
C ASP A 128 27.34 26.08 -16.61
N SER A 129 27.03 24.81 -16.93
CA SER A 129 26.55 23.84 -15.93
C SER A 129 26.77 22.36 -16.29
N ASP A 130 27.09 21.53 -15.29
CA ASP A 130 26.95 20.07 -15.28
C ASP A 130 26.72 19.58 -13.82
N GLU A 131 26.06 18.44 -13.58
CA GLU A 131 25.57 18.04 -12.23
C GLU A 131 25.73 16.55 -11.86
N ASP A 132 26.48 16.25 -10.78
CA ASP A 132 25.92 15.59 -9.56
C ASP A 132 26.80 15.97 -8.31
N ASP A 133 26.78 15.43 -7.07
CA ASP A 133 26.03 14.37 -6.36
C ASP A 133 25.33 14.90 -5.08
N GLY A 134 24.25 14.21 -4.67
CA GLY A 134 23.88 13.88 -3.27
C GLY A 134 23.60 14.96 -2.21
N GLY A 135 24.35 16.06 -2.17
CA GLY A 135 24.58 16.94 -1.01
C GLY A 135 23.35 17.50 -0.28
N ALA A 136 23.49 17.72 1.03
CA ALA A 136 22.49 18.35 1.89
C ALA A 136 22.97 19.73 2.39
N MET A 137 22.05 20.70 2.45
CA MET A 137 22.30 22.03 3.03
C MET A 137 21.81 22.13 4.48
N LYS A 138 22.34 23.11 5.23
CA LYS A 138 21.87 23.51 6.57
C LYS A 138 21.57 25.03 6.56
N PRO A 139 20.56 25.53 7.29
CA PRO A 139 20.28 26.97 7.36
C PRO A 139 21.36 27.72 8.17
N CYS A 140 21.60 28.99 7.82
CA CYS A 140 22.55 29.85 8.53
C CYS A 140 21.93 31.16 9.08
N TYR A 141 20.98 31.77 8.35
CA TYR A 141 20.34 33.06 8.69
C TYR A 141 18.88 33.11 8.21
N GLU A 142 18.04 33.91 8.85
CA GLU A 142 16.59 34.05 8.57
C GLU A 142 16.14 35.52 8.66
N ILE A 143 15.18 35.93 7.82
CA ILE A 143 14.49 37.23 7.87
C ILE A 143 12.99 37.00 7.55
N PHE A 144 12.09 37.71 8.24
CA PHE A 144 10.64 37.55 8.11
C PHE A 144 9.96 38.72 7.39
N LEU A 145 8.90 38.42 6.65
CA LEU A 145 7.88 39.35 6.12
C LEU A 145 6.49 38.79 6.46
N ALA A 146 5.40 39.53 6.16
CA ALA A 146 4.04 39.11 6.52
C ALA A 146 2.99 39.43 5.44
N GLY A 147 1.96 38.60 5.32
CA GLY A 147 0.81 38.82 4.42
C GLY A 147 -0.14 37.63 4.33
N GLU A 148 -1.45 37.88 4.30
CA GLU A 148 -2.49 36.84 4.20
C GLU A 148 -2.91 36.50 2.76
N LEU A 149 -3.58 35.35 2.59
CA LEU A 149 -4.00 34.80 1.31
C LEU A 149 -5.39 34.12 1.38
N LYS A 150 -6.15 34.22 0.28
CA LYS A 150 -7.25 33.29 -0.06
C LYS A 150 -6.84 32.48 -1.29
N SER A 151 -7.07 31.17 -1.27
CA SER A 151 -6.70 30.24 -2.34
C SER A 151 -7.77 29.15 -2.52
N ARG A 152 -7.67 28.34 -3.59
CA ARG A 152 -8.20 26.97 -3.53
C ARG A 152 -7.47 26.21 -2.43
N TYR A 153 -8.20 25.40 -1.67
CA TYR A 153 -7.73 24.89 -0.37
C TYR A 153 -7.40 23.40 -0.43
N VAL A 154 -6.27 23.02 0.17
CA VAL A 154 -5.90 21.61 0.39
C VAL A 154 -6.60 21.14 1.65
N CYS A 155 -7.46 20.12 1.54
CA CYS A 155 -8.15 19.55 2.70
C CYS A 155 -7.14 18.89 3.66
N PRO A 156 -7.10 19.27 4.94
CA PRO A 156 -6.27 18.59 5.94
C PRO A 156 -6.75 17.16 6.19
N SER A 157 -5.99 16.41 6.99
CA SER A 157 -6.25 15.01 7.32
C SER A 157 -7.45 14.76 8.26
N TRP A 158 -8.17 15.81 8.68
CA TRP A 158 -9.33 15.70 9.55
C TRP A 158 -10.65 15.54 8.79
N PHE A 159 -11.60 14.86 9.45
CA PHE A 159 -12.88 14.44 8.88
C PHE A 159 -13.76 15.63 8.46
N GLN A 160 -13.72 15.99 7.18
CA GLN A 160 -14.73 16.83 6.55
C GLN A 160 -15.35 16.06 5.38
N THR A 161 -16.63 15.73 5.55
CA THR A 161 -17.48 15.19 4.48
C THR A 161 -18.14 16.36 3.77
N VAL A 162 -18.38 16.22 2.47
CA VAL A 162 -18.94 17.31 1.67
C VAL A 162 -20.39 17.02 1.37
N GLN A 163 -21.28 17.91 1.78
CA GLN A 163 -22.71 17.82 1.51
C GLN A 163 -23.10 18.84 0.44
N ARG A 164 -24.02 18.47 -0.45
CA ARG A 164 -24.71 19.38 -1.37
C ARG A 164 -25.87 20.03 -0.63
N ASP A 165 -25.87 21.36 -0.50
CA ASP A 165 -27.11 22.12 -0.28
C ASP A 165 -27.77 22.47 -1.62
N ASP A 166 -28.88 23.21 -1.61
CA ASP A 166 -29.63 23.55 -2.83
C ASP A 166 -28.77 24.27 -3.89
N THR A 167 -27.71 24.98 -3.48
CA THR A 167 -26.91 25.88 -4.32
C THR A 167 -25.46 25.43 -4.52
N THR A 168 -24.81 24.86 -3.50
CA THR A 168 -23.36 24.65 -3.43
C THR A 168 -22.99 23.37 -2.70
N TRP A 169 -21.79 22.85 -2.97
CA TRP A 169 -21.14 21.87 -2.12
C TRP A 169 -20.51 22.58 -0.91
N LYS A 170 -20.64 22.01 0.30
CA LYS A 170 -20.11 22.58 1.56
C LYS A 170 -19.49 21.49 2.43
N PHE A 171 -18.45 21.87 3.17
CA PHE A 171 -17.79 20.98 4.14
C PHE A 171 -18.61 20.89 5.45
N CYS A 172 -18.80 19.67 5.94
CA CYS A 172 -19.52 19.36 7.18
C CYS A 172 -18.62 18.49 8.09
N GLY A 173 -18.40 18.93 9.34
CA GLY A 173 -17.50 18.23 10.27
C GLY A 173 -18.05 16.94 10.86
N SER A 174 -19.38 16.86 11.07
CA SER A 174 -20.08 15.69 11.59
C SER A 174 -21.52 15.64 11.04
N PRO A 175 -21.75 15.09 9.83
CA PRO A 175 -23.10 15.01 9.28
C PRO A 175 -23.91 13.94 10.03
N SER A 176 -25.15 14.27 10.41
CA SER A 176 -26.02 13.43 11.24
C SER A 176 -27.09 12.69 10.42
N GLY A 177 -27.10 11.37 10.50
CA GLY A 177 -28.06 10.50 9.84
C GLY A 177 -27.60 9.04 9.88
N VAL A 178 -28.51 8.10 9.66
CA VAL A 178 -28.26 6.66 9.86
C VAL A 178 -28.57 5.85 8.60
N ILE A 179 -27.79 4.81 8.35
CA ILE A 179 -28.02 3.91 7.21
C ILE A 179 -29.18 2.93 7.47
N PRO A 180 -29.95 2.55 6.44
CA PRO A 180 -31.01 1.55 6.53
C PRO A 180 -30.49 0.15 6.88
N SER A 181 -31.39 -0.75 7.27
CA SER A 181 -31.10 -2.17 7.52
C SER A 181 -30.90 -3.01 6.25
N SER A 182 -31.11 -2.42 5.07
CA SER A 182 -30.80 -2.98 3.76
C SER A 182 -30.13 -1.88 2.94
N LEU A 183 -28.92 -2.13 2.45
CA LEU A 183 -28.01 -1.14 1.89
C LEU A 183 -27.43 -1.65 0.57
N SER A 184 -27.53 -0.85 -0.49
CA SER A 184 -26.97 -1.15 -1.80
C SER A 184 -25.70 -0.37 -2.07
N ILE A 185 -24.66 -1.06 -2.56
CA ILE A 185 -23.32 -0.50 -2.77
C ILE A 185 -22.81 -0.88 -4.16
N ALA A 186 -22.20 0.06 -4.89
CA ALA A 186 -21.48 -0.19 -6.14
C ALA A 186 -19.98 0.08 -6.04
N THR A 187 -19.20 -0.62 -6.86
CA THR A 187 -17.85 -0.20 -7.27
C THR A 187 -17.78 -0.13 -8.79
N TYR A 188 -17.08 0.87 -9.33
CA TYR A 188 -16.92 1.08 -10.76
C TYR A 188 -15.58 1.75 -11.06
N ASN A 189 -14.73 1.14 -11.88
CA ASN A 189 -13.54 1.80 -12.41
C ASN A 189 -13.94 2.61 -13.66
N ILE A 190 -13.71 3.93 -13.64
CA ILE A 190 -14.08 4.83 -14.74
C ILE A 190 -12.94 5.09 -15.73
N LEU A 191 -11.79 4.41 -15.55
CA LEU A 191 -10.58 4.43 -16.36
C LEU A 191 -9.92 5.82 -16.50
N HIS A 192 -8.70 5.97 -16.01
CA HIS A 192 -7.81 7.08 -16.37
C HIS A 192 -6.70 6.58 -17.30
N ASP A 193 -6.87 6.92 -18.57
CA ASP A 193 -5.93 6.63 -19.64
C ASP A 193 -5.73 7.89 -20.50
N ASP A 194 -4.49 8.17 -20.91
CA ASP A 194 -4.13 9.40 -21.64
C ASP A 194 -4.53 9.32 -23.13
N HIS A 195 -4.78 8.11 -23.69
CA HIS A 195 -5.31 7.88 -25.05
C HIS A 195 -6.85 7.81 -25.10
N LEU A 196 -7.50 7.38 -24.02
CA LEU A 196 -8.96 7.34 -23.84
C LEU A 196 -9.46 8.41 -22.84
N PRO A 197 -9.24 9.72 -23.11
CA PRO A 197 -9.38 10.78 -22.12
C PRO A 197 -10.82 10.91 -21.61
N ILE A 198 -10.94 11.00 -20.29
CA ILE A 198 -12.21 10.85 -19.58
C ILE A 198 -13.30 11.84 -19.99
N TYR A 199 -12.94 13.07 -20.38
CA TYR A 199 -13.91 14.10 -20.79
C TYR A 199 -14.75 13.70 -22.00
N LYS A 200 -14.24 12.82 -22.89
CA LYS A 200 -15.01 12.29 -24.03
C LYS A 200 -16.02 11.22 -23.62
N ARG A 201 -15.76 10.52 -22.51
CA ARG A 201 -16.58 9.40 -21.99
C ARG A 201 -17.55 9.84 -20.89
N LEU A 202 -17.36 11.00 -20.27
CA LEU A 202 -18.25 11.56 -19.24
C LEU A 202 -19.76 11.50 -19.59
N PRO A 203 -20.20 11.85 -20.82
CA PRO A 203 -21.62 11.76 -21.21
C PRO A 203 -22.21 10.35 -21.13
N SER A 204 -21.40 9.30 -21.23
CA SER A 204 -21.82 7.89 -21.07
C SER A 204 -21.56 7.37 -19.65
N ILE A 205 -20.48 7.81 -19.00
CA ILE A 205 -20.12 7.45 -17.61
C ILE A 205 -21.22 7.88 -16.62
N VAL A 206 -21.74 9.11 -16.76
CA VAL A 206 -22.75 9.65 -15.83
C VAL A 206 -24.06 8.84 -15.87
N PRO A 207 -24.69 8.58 -17.03
CA PRO A 207 -25.79 7.61 -17.14
C PRO A 207 -25.43 6.22 -16.58
N THR A 208 -24.26 5.68 -16.88
CA THR A 208 -23.83 4.37 -16.35
C THR A 208 -23.83 4.35 -14.82
N ILE A 209 -23.30 5.39 -14.16
CA ILE A 209 -23.34 5.52 -12.69
C ILE A 209 -24.80 5.53 -12.19
N LEU A 210 -25.69 6.26 -12.86
CA LEU A 210 -27.11 6.35 -12.47
C LEU A 210 -27.85 5.01 -12.63
N THR A 211 -27.55 4.21 -13.67
CA THR A 211 -28.18 2.88 -13.88
C THR A 211 -27.91 1.88 -12.74
N SER A 212 -26.88 2.11 -11.92
CA SER A 212 -26.62 1.28 -10.74
C SER A 212 -27.70 1.41 -9.66
N ASN A 213 -28.35 2.58 -9.56
CA ASN A 213 -29.36 2.96 -8.56
C ASN A 213 -29.03 2.55 -7.11
N VAL A 214 -27.75 2.61 -6.73
CA VAL A 214 -27.28 2.24 -5.38
C VAL A 214 -27.36 3.40 -4.38
N ASP A 215 -27.26 3.07 -3.09
CA ASP A 215 -27.20 4.06 -2.01
C ASP A 215 -25.80 4.66 -1.81
N ILE A 216 -24.76 3.87 -2.08
CA ILE A 216 -23.34 4.29 -2.00
C ILE A 216 -22.61 3.78 -3.25
N THR A 217 -21.88 4.65 -3.95
CA THR A 217 -21.03 4.23 -5.08
C THR A 217 -19.57 4.63 -4.88
N VAL A 218 -18.67 3.72 -5.25
CA VAL A 218 -17.22 3.88 -5.17
C VAL A 218 -16.66 3.94 -6.60
N LEU A 219 -16.20 5.12 -7.00
CA LEU A 219 -15.58 5.33 -8.31
C LEU A 219 -14.06 5.22 -8.19
N GLN A 220 -13.45 4.31 -8.93
CA GLN A 220 -12.01 4.13 -9.02
C GLN A 220 -11.43 4.90 -10.22
N GLU A 221 -10.17 5.34 -10.10
CA GLU A 221 -9.42 6.12 -11.10
C GLU A 221 -9.92 7.54 -11.39
N THR A 222 -10.63 8.16 -10.44
CA THR A 222 -11.09 9.55 -10.59
C THR A 222 -9.94 10.57 -10.64
N THR A 223 -9.98 11.48 -11.62
CA THR A 223 -9.03 12.60 -11.85
C THR A 223 -9.59 13.95 -11.38
N ASP A 224 -8.74 14.98 -11.32
CA ASP A 224 -9.16 16.38 -11.05
C ASP A 224 -10.14 16.93 -12.09
N ASP A 225 -10.22 16.35 -13.29
CA ASP A 225 -11.19 16.72 -14.34
C ASP A 225 -12.52 15.99 -14.16
N SER A 226 -12.47 14.72 -13.76
CA SER A 226 -13.66 13.88 -13.62
C SER A 226 -14.51 14.25 -12.41
N ILE A 227 -13.91 14.62 -11.28
CA ILE A 227 -14.65 14.89 -10.04
C ILE A 227 -15.51 16.16 -10.17
N PRO A 228 -15.00 17.33 -10.62
CA PRO A 228 -15.84 18.51 -10.81
C PRO A 228 -17.01 18.26 -11.75
N ALA A 229 -16.76 17.60 -12.89
CA ALA A 229 -17.80 17.32 -13.88
C ALA A 229 -18.88 16.36 -13.35
N ILE A 230 -18.49 15.25 -12.70
CA ILE A 230 -19.45 14.31 -12.09
C ILE A 230 -20.23 14.98 -10.96
N LEU A 231 -19.60 15.86 -10.17
CA LEU A 231 -20.25 16.58 -9.06
C LEU A 231 -21.06 17.82 -9.48
N SER A 232 -20.96 18.26 -10.74
CA SER A 232 -21.83 19.30 -11.32
C SER A 232 -23.15 18.76 -11.88
N GLU A 233 -23.25 17.45 -12.15
CA GLU A 233 -24.44 16.84 -12.74
C GLU A 233 -25.59 16.74 -11.74
N SER A 234 -26.75 17.30 -12.09
CA SER A 234 -27.91 17.40 -11.20
C SER A 234 -28.45 16.04 -10.78
N SER A 235 -28.57 15.11 -11.74
CA SER A 235 -28.94 13.72 -11.47
C SER A 235 -27.97 13.00 -10.55
N ILE A 236 -26.67 13.35 -10.54
CA ILE A 236 -25.69 12.77 -9.63
C ILE A 236 -25.88 13.35 -8.22
N TYR A 237 -25.90 14.67 -8.06
CA TYR A 237 -25.96 15.27 -6.72
C TYR A 237 -27.34 15.17 -6.05
N SER A 238 -28.43 15.03 -6.83
CA SER A 238 -29.74 14.66 -6.29
C SER A 238 -29.82 13.20 -5.84
N LEU A 239 -29.03 12.29 -6.44
CA LEU A 239 -28.96 10.89 -6.03
C LEU A 239 -27.95 10.65 -4.90
N PHE A 240 -26.90 11.46 -4.85
CA PHE A 240 -25.80 11.38 -3.88
C PHE A 240 -25.48 12.76 -3.28
N PRO A 241 -26.30 13.27 -2.35
CA PRO A 241 -26.07 14.56 -1.70
C PRO A 241 -24.81 14.59 -0.80
N PHE A 242 -24.15 13.45 -0.54
CA PHE A 242 -22.89 13.38 0.20
C PHE A 242 -21.75 12.86 -0.68
N SER A 243 -20.63 13.57 -0.63
CA SER A 243 -19.39 13.25 -1.34
C SER A 243 -18.20 13.25 -0.39
N ARG A 244 -17.27 12.32 -0.64
CA ARG A 244 -15.97 12.23 0.04
C ARG A 244 -14.94 13.28 -0.45
N ARG A 245 -15.26 14.07 -1.49
CA ARG A 245 -14.45 15.22 -1.97
C ARG A 245 -15.31 16.40 -2.42
N HIS A 246 -14.77 17.61 -2.26
CA HIS A 246 -15.34 18.83 -2.82
C HIS A 246 -14.80 19.01 -4.25
N PRO A 247 -15.59 19.52 -5.22
CA PRO A 247 -15.13 19.67 -6.60
C PRO A 247 -13.85 20.54 -6.73
N ASP A 248 -13.76 21.66 -6.01
CA ASP A 248 -12.56 22.53 -6.04
C ASP A 248 -11.31 22.02 -5.28
N VAL A 249 -11.33 20.80 -4.71
CA VAL A 249 -10.17 20.24 -3.97
C VAL A 249 -9.32 19.36 -4.89
N VAL A 250 -8.10 19.83 -5.15
CA VAL A 250 -7.05 19.11 -5.88
C VAL A 250 -6.76 17.75 -5.22
N LEU A 251 -6.50 16.73 -6.04
CA LEU A 251 -6.37 15.34 -5.61
C LEU A 251 -4.91 14.90 -5.41
N GLU A 252 -4.71 13.90 -4.56
CA GLU A 252 -3.36 13.46 -4.15
C GLU A 252 -2.57 12.74 -5.27
N ASN A 253 -3.24 12.15 -6.26
CA ASN A 253 -2.62 11.32 -7.31
C ASN A 253 -3.20 11.66 -8.70
N LYS A 254 -2.61 11.14 -9.80
CA LYS A 254 -3.29 11.06 -11.11
C LYS A 254 -4.63 10.32 -11.01
N ARG A 255 -4.65 9.19 -10.27
CA ARG A 255 -5.77 8.26 -10.10
C ARG A 255 -6.18 8.18 -8.64
N ASN A 256 -7.44 8.49 -8.35
CA ASN A 256 -7.95 8.55 -6.97
C ASN A 256 -9.21 7.68 -6.84
N ILE A 257 -9.84 7.75 -5.67
CA ILE A 257 -11.08 7.04 -5.39
C ILE A 257 -12.08 8.01 -4.77
N LEU A 258 -13.24 8.15 -5.40
CA LEU A 258 -14.35 8.94 -4.92
C LEU A 258 -15.41 8.02 -4.30
N VAL A 259 -15.96 8.43 -3.16
CA VAL A 259 -17.12 7.77 -2.54
C VAL A 259 -18.27 8.78 -2.56
N LEU A 260 -19.38 8.39 -3.16
CA LEU A 260 -20.64 9.14 -3.22
C LEU A 260 -21.72 8.38 -2.46
N SER A 261 -22.62 9.09 -1.78
CA SER A 261 -23.55 8.49 -0.83
C SER A 261 -24.88 9.25 -0.70
N ARG A 262 -25.98 8.52 -0.53
CA ARG A 262 -27.28 9.01 -0.06
C ARG A 262 -27.25 9.43 1.41
N PHE A 263 -26.34 8.88 2.19
CA PHE A 263 -26.27 9.02 3.64
C PHE A 263 -25.03 9.78 4.11
N PRO A 264 -25.13 10.49 5.25
CA PRO A 264 -23.99 10.96 6.02
C PRO A 264 -22.90 9.89 6.20
N LEU A 265 -21.68 10.29 5.89
CA LEU A 265 -20.45 9.56 6.20
C LEU A 265 -19.47 10.45 6.94
N SER A 266 -18.54 9.85 7.67
CA SER A 266 -17.21 10.43 7.89
C SER A 266 -16.19 9.56 7.13
N TRP A 267 -15.01 10.08 6.79
CA TRP A 267 -13.99 9.29 6.08
C TRP A 267 -12.56 9.63 6.51
N SER A 268 -11.67 8.63 6.47
CA SER A 268 -10.22 8.81 6.65
C SER A 268 -9.42 8.15 5.51
N LYS A 269 -8.15 8.54 5.38
CA LYS A 269 -7.16 7.90 4.50
C LYS A 269 -6.30 6.96 5.34
N LEU A 270 -6.27 5.68 4.97
CA LEU A 270 -5.36 4.68 5.51
C LEU A 270 -4.32 4.34 4.44
N ASP A 271 -3.03 4.51 4.76
CA ASP A 271 -1.98 3.95 3.92
C ASP A 271 -1.84 2.45 4.20
N ILE A 272 -1.79 1.64 3.14
CA ILE A 272 -1.69 0.17 3.20
C ILE A 272 -0.38 -0.34 2.58
N GLY A 273 0.62 0.52 2.45
CA GLY A 273 1.99 0.13 2.11
C GLY A 273 2.20 -0.16 0.62
N GLY A 274 2.05 0.86 -0.23
CA GLY A 274 2.41 0.76 -1.65
C GLY A 274 2.19 2.05 -2.43
N LYS A 275 3.08 2.33 -3.40
CA LYS A 275 2.96 3.52 -4.27
C LYS A 275 1.55 3.58 -4.89
N HIS A 276 0.85 4.69 -4.66
CA HIS A 276 -0.48 5.03 -5.21
C HIS A 276 -1.68 4.15 -4.84
N LYS A 277 -1.65 3.36 -3.75
CA LYS A 277 -2.79 2.52 -3.34
C LYS A 277 -3.28 2.77 -1.91
N PRO A 278 -3.69 4.01 -1.54
CA PRO A 278 -4.34 4.25 -0.26
C PRO A 278 -5.71 3.55 -0.20
N ALA A 279 -6.10 3.11 1.01
CA ALA A 279 -7.48 2.80 1.33
C ALA A 279 -8.19 4.06 1.86
N PHE A 280 -9.44 4.26 1.46
CA PHE A 280 -10.29 5.31 2.03
C PHE A 280 -11.41 4.66 2.84
N VAL A 281 -11.39 4.93 4.14
CA VAL A 281 -12.24 4.25 5.13
C VAL A 281 -13.40 5.18 5.45
N ALA A 282 -14.53 4.96 4.79
CA ALA A 282 -15.79 5.65 5.07
C ALA A 282 -16.55 4.95 6.21
N SER A 283 -17.11 5.73 7.12
CA SER A 283 -17.81 5.27 8.33
C SER A 283 -19.20 5.89 8.39
N PHE A 284 -20.20 5.07 8.70
CA PHE A 284 -21.63 5.41 8.64
C PHE A 284 -22.33 5.00 9.94
N LEU A 285 -23.16 5.89 10.49
CA LEU A 285 -23.90 5.59 11.72
C LEU A 285 -25.02 4.56 11.46
N ASN A 286 -25.17 3.62 12.38
CA ASN A 286 -26.28 2.67 12.37
C ASN A 286 -27.54 3.28 13.03
N PRO A 287 -28.75 2.73 12.76
CA PRO A 287 -29.95 3.10 13.50
C PRO A 287 -29.76 2.89 15.01
N PRO A 288 -30.27 3.79 15.89
CA PRO A 288 -29.99 3.74 17.32
C PRO A 288 -30.37 2.41 17.99
N ALA A 289 -31.44 1.77 17.52
CA ALA A 289 -31.92 0.48 18.02
C ALA A 289 -30.99 -0.73 17.73
N SER A 290 -29.88 -0.55 16.99
CA SER A 290 -28.97 -1.64 16.64
C SER A 290 -27.95 -1.98 17.73
N MET A 291 -27.49 -1.00 18.53
CA MET A 291 -26.32 -1.13 19.42
C MET A 291 -25.03 -1.65 18.74
N GLU A 292 -24.97 -1.65 17.40
CA GLU A 292 -23.84 -2.18 16.63
C GLU A 292 -22.83 -1.07 16.28
N PRO A 293 -21.51 -1.37 16.25
CA PRO A 293 -20.49 -0.42 15.80
C PRO A 293 -20.76 0.06 14.37
N PRO A 294 -20.38 1.30 14.02
CA PRO A 294 -20.74 1.93 12.75
C PRO A 294 -20.35 1.06 11.54
N PHE A 295 -21.13 1.12 10.48
CA PHE A 295 -20.83 0.42 9.25
C PHE A 295 -19.62 1.09 8.58
N VAL A 296 -18.61 0.29 8.23
CA VAL A 296 -17.34 0.78 7.66
C VAL A 296 -17.11 0.18 6.27
N LEU A 297 -16.90 1.07 5.30
CA LEU A 297 -16.58 0.75 3.91
C LEU A 297 -15.14 1.17 3.63
N ALA A 298 -14.25 0.19 3.39
CA ALA A 298 -12.87 0.43 2.98
C ALA A 298 -12.75 0.39 1.45
N ALA A 299 -12.82 1.55 0.81
CA ALA A 299 -12.64 1.68 -0.64
C ALA A 299 -11.16 1.60 -1.01
N THR A 300 -10.79 0.74 -1.96
CA THR A 300 -9.40 0.49 -2.40
C THR A 300 -9.34 0.30 -3.91
N HIS A 301 -8.19 0.62 -4.52
CA HIS A 301 -7.87 0.25 -5.90
C HIS A 301 -6.81 -0.85 -5.85
N LEU A 302 -7.23 -2.09 -6.13
CA LEU A 302 -6.39 -3.27 -6.05
C LEU A 302 -5.93 -3.70 -7.44
N THR A 303 -4.67 -4.10 -7.58
CA THR A 303 -4.16 -4.68 -8.83
C THR A 303 -4.79 -6.03 -9.13
N ALA A 304 -4.91 -6.33 -10.41
CA ALA A 304 -5.52 -7.55 -10.93
C ALA A 304 -4.96 -8.82 -10.26
N ALA A 305 -5.86 -9.75 -9.97
CA ALA A 305 -5.54 -11.09 -9.53
C ALA A 305 -6.54 -12.07 -10.16
N ALA A 306 -6.06 -13.23 -10.60
CA ALA A 306 -6.94 -14.32 -11.00
C ALA A 306 -7.85 -14.75 -9.82
N GLY A 307 -9.01 -15.32 -10.13
CA GLY A 307 -10.00 -15.73 -9.14
C GLY A 307 -10.99 -16.72 -9.74
N LEU A 308 -11.52 -17.61 -8.90
CA LEU A 308 -12.45 -18.65 -9.33
C LEU A 308 -13.90 -18.15 -9.22
N VAL A 309 -14.66 -18.27 -10.31
CA VAL A 309 -16.13 -18.24 -10.43
C VAL A 309 -16.88 -17.22 -9.55
N VAL A 310 -17.35 -16.15 -10.20
CA VAL A 310 -18.44 -15.27 -9.72
C VAL A 310 -19.69 -15.58 -10.56
N PRO A 311 -20.91 -15.67 -10.00
CA PRO A 311 -22.12 -16.09 -10.73
C PRO A 311 -22.59 -15.16 -11.87
N HIS A 312 -21.91 -14.05 -12.12
CA HIS A 312 -22.31 -13.02 -13.10
C HIS A 312 -21.20 -12.67 -14.11
N GLY A 313 -20.16 -13.50 -14.23
CA GLY A 313 -19.04 -13.25 -15.13
C GLY A 313 -18.04 -12.20 -14.60
N PRO A 314 -17.06 -11.81 -15.43
CA PRO A 314 -16.03 -10.84 -15.08
C PRO A 314 -16.51 -9.39 -15.11
N THR A 315 -15.76 -8.50 -14.44
CA THR A 315 -15.91 -7.05 -14.64
C THR A 315 -15.05 -6.51 -15.77
N PHE A 316 -14.03 -7.24 -16.21
CA PHE A 316 -13.22 -6.88 -17.37
C PHE A 316 -13.17 -8.05 -18.35
N ASP A 317 -13.66 -7.81 -19.57
CA ASP A 317 -13.78 -8.84 -20.59
C ASP A 317 -13.47 -8.27 -21.98
N PRO A 318 -12.25 -8.47 -22.50
CA PRO A 318 -11.88 -8.05 -23.85
C PRO A 318 -12.66 -8.74 -24.97
N SER A 319 -13.45 -9.79 -24.67
CA SER A 319 -14.28 -10.47 -25.67
C SER A 319 -15.67 -9.84 -25.84
N THR A 320 -16.13 -9.03 -24.88
CA THR A 320 -17.43 -8.34 -24.93
C THR A 320 -17.33 -6.82 -24.82
N ASN A 321 -16.20 -6.27 -24.35
CA ASN A 321 -15.91 -4.84 -24.30
C ASN A 321 -14.73 -4.49 -25.24
N SER A 322 -14.90 -3.45 -26.06
CA SER A 322 -13.90 -3.00 -27.03
C SER A 322 -12.84 -2.06 -26.45
N LEU A 323 -13.12 -1.36 -25.34
CA LEU A 323 -12.17 -0.44 -24.69
C LEU A 323 -10.92 -1.15 -24.10
N PRO A 324 -11.01 -2.36 -23.49
CA PRO A 324 -9.86 -3.18 -23.11
C PRO A 324 -8.78 -3.34 -24.19
N ALA A 325 -9.17 -3.48 -25.46
CA ALA A 325 -8.23 -3.73 -26.56
C ALA A 325 -7.27 -2.54 -26.80
N ALA A 326 -7.63 -1.33 -26.35
CA ALA A 326 -6.78 -0.14 -26.44
C ALA A 326 -5.84 0.03 -25.23
N THR A 327 -6.08 -0.67 -24.11
CA THR A 327 -5.31 -0.52 -22.85
C THR A 327 -4.45 -1.74 -22.51
N MET A 328 -4.51 -2.82 -23.29
CA MET A 328 -3.73 -4.04 -23.13
C MET A 328 -2.43 -3.99 -23.94
N TRP A 329 -1.27 -4.10 -23.28
CA TRP A 329 0.03 -3.92 -23.95
C TRP A 329 0.76 -5.21 -24.37
N GLU A 330 0.52 -6.38 -23.76
CA GLU A 330 1.39 -7.54 -24.02
C GLU A 330 0.83 -8.95 -23.76
N ASN A 331 -0.45 -9.12 -23.39
CA ASN A 331 -1.01 -10.43 -23.04
C ASN A 331 -2.52 -10.51 -23.39
N SER A 332 -2.91 -11.46 -24.24
CA SER A 332 -4.21 -11.43 -24.94
C SER A 332 -5.41 -12.04 -24.20
N ASP A 333 -5.20 -12.71 -23.06
CA ASP A 333 -6.27 -13.21 -22.18
C ASP A 333 -5.72 -13.27 -20.74
N PRO A 334 -6.24 -12.43 -19.82
CA PRO A 334 -7.24 -12.95 -18.89
C PRO A 334 -8.36 -11.96 -18.52
N GLN A 335 -9.59 -12.48 -18.46
CA GLN A 335 -10.72 -11.83 -17.77
C GLN A 335 -10.36 -11.39 -16.32
N ARG A 336 -10.78 -10.18 -15.92
CA ARG A 336 -10.52 -9.63 -14.55
C ARG A 336 -11.82 -9.40 -13.77
N TYR A 337 -11.69 -9.37 -12.43
CA TYR A 337 -12.81 -9.35 -11.49
C TYR A 337 -12.57 -8.36 -10.34
N ASP A 338 -13.37 -7.29 -10.27
CA ASP A 338 -13.54 -6.44 -9.10
C ASP A 338 -14.20 -7.22 -7.97
N ARG A 339 -13.95 -6.80 -6.71
CA ARG A 339 -14.27 -7.61 -5.53
C ARG A 339 -14.77 -6.74 -4.40
N ILE A 340 -15.96 -7.06 -3.87
CA ILE A 340 -16.50 -6.45 -2.65
C ILE A 340 -16.38 -7.46 -1.50
N TYR A 341 -15.45 -7.20 -0.58
CA TYR A 341 -15.15 -8.09 0.54
C TYR A 341 -16.02 -7.76 1.77
N VAL A 342 -17.04 -8.56 2.04
CA VAL A 342 -17.85 -8.45 3.26
C VAL A 342 -17.21 -9.25 4.40
N LYS A 343 -16.87 -8.58 5.50
CA LYS A 343 -16.27 -9.20 6.69
C LYS A 343 -17.20 -10.26 7.28
N LYS A 344 -16.71 -11.50 7.46
CA LYS A 344 -17.44 -12.59 8.13
C LYS A 344 -17.84 -12.13 9.54
N ASN A 345 -19.08 -12.43 9.94
CA ASN A 345 -19.67 -12.03 11.24
C ASN A 345 -19.74 -10.51 11.48
N SER A 346 -19.85 -9.70 10.43
CA SER A 346 -20.01 -8.23 10.50
C SER A 346 -21.41 -7.74 10.90
N GLY A 347 -22.37 -8.63 11.12
CA GLY A 347 -23.80 -8.29 11.24
C GLY A 347 -24.55 -8.19 9.90
N TRP A 348 -23.84 -8.27 8.76
CA TRP A 348 -24.43 -8.14 7.43
C TRP A 348 -24.33 -9.43 6.60
N ASP A 349 -25.39 -9.73 5.85
CA ASP A 349 -25.41 -10.75 4.81
C ASP A 349 -25.46 -10.10 3.42
N VAL A 350 -24.73 -10.68 2.46
CA VAL A 350 -24.99 -10.46 1.03
C VAL A 350 -26.33 -11.10 0.66
N LYS A 351 -27.18 -10.39 -0.09
CA LYS A 351 -28.46 -10.91 -0.62
C LYS A 351 -28.47 -11.07 -2.14
N SER A 352 -27.78 -10.19 -2.86
CA SER A 352 -27.56 -10.31 -4.30
C SER A 352 -26.38 -9.47 -4.75
N THR A 353 -25.84 -9.77 -5.93
CA THR A 353 -24.91 -8.94 -6.70
C THR A 353 -25.42 -8.78 -8.12
N ARG A 354 -24.94 -7.77 -8.86
CA ARG A 354 -25.31 -7.53 -10.26
C ARG A 354 -24.23 -6.72 -10.98
N LEU A 355 -24.00 -6.96 -12.27
CA LEU A 355 -23.22 -6.08 -13.15
C LEU A 355 -24.06 -4.94 -13.73
N PHE A 356 -23.41 -3.81 -14.03
CA PHE A 356 -23.96 -2.67 -14.76
C PHE A 356 -22.90 -2.03 -15.67
N GLY A 357 -23.34 -1.26 -16.68
CA GLY A 357 -22.45 -0.72 -17.71
C GLY A 357 -21.99 -1.74 -18.76
N ASN A 358 -22.52 -2.97 -18.71
CA ASN A 358 -22.24 -4.08 -19.62
C ASN A 358 -23.25 -4.17 -20.79
N GLY A 359 -23.56 -3.01 -21.39
CA GLY A 359 -24.36 -2.91 -22.62
C GLY A 359 -23.49 -2.76 -23.86
N ASP A 360 -24.12 -2.56 -25.03
CA ASP A 360 -23.45 -2.55 -26.34
C ASP A 360 -22.44 -1.40 -26.53
N ASP A 361 -22.56 -0.31 -25.76
CA ASP A 361 -21.60 0.80 -25.69
C ASP A 361 -21.11 1.01 -24.23
N PRO A 362 -20.05 0.30 -23.80
CA PRO A 362 -19.54 0.39 -22.42
C PRO A 362 -18.70 1.66 -22.21
N SER A 363 -19.01 2.44 -21.17
CA SER A 363 -18.35 3.73 -20.91
C SER A 363 -16.97 3.67 -20.24
N SER A 364 -16.46 2.47 -19.94
CA SER A 364 -15.16 2.20 -19.31
C SER A 364 -14.65 0.80 -19.70
N ASP A 365 -13.37 0.50 -19.48
CA ASP A 365 -12.81 -0.83 -19.76
C ASP A 365 -13.32 -1.92 -18.78
N HIS A 366 -13.79 -1.51 -17.61
CA HIS A 366 -14.49 -2.36 -16.65
C HIS A 366 -15.99 -2.09 -16.65
N TYR A 367 -16.78 -3.13 -16.42
CA TYR A 367 -18.18 -3.09 -15.98
C TYR A 367 -18.24 -2.82 -14.47
N GLY A 368 -19.27 -2.11 -14.01
CA GLY A 368 -19.50 -1.87 -12.59
C GLY A 368 -20.13 -3.07 -11.89
N LEU A 369 -19.81 -3.25 -10.61
CA LEU A 369 -20.34 -4.33 -9.76
C LEU A 369 -21.15 -3.74 -8.59
N THR A 370 -22.41 -4.16 -8.44
CA THR A 370 -23.24 -3.84 -7.27
C THR A 370 -23.39 -5.03 -6.32
N VAL A 371 -23.65 -4.74 -5.05
CA VAL A 371 -24.07 -5.68 -4.02
C VAL A 371 -25.23 -5.10 -3.21
N ILE A 372 -26.17 -5.94 -2.81
CA ILE A 372 -27.19 -5.62 -1.80
C ILE A 372 -26.84 -6.35 -0.51
N LEU A 373 -26.60 -5.58 0.55
CA LEU A 373 -26.35 -6.06 1.91
C LEU A 373 -27.61 -5.91 2.76
N ARG A 374 -27.90 -6.88 3.62
CA ARG A 374 -28.98 -6.77 4.62
C ARG A 374 -28.46 -7.14 6.00
N ARG A 375 -28.75 -6.29 7.00
CA ARG A 375 -28.42 -6.51 8.41
C ARG A 375 -29.18 -7.74 8.92
N ARG A 376 -28.51 -8.58 9.71
CA ARG A 376 -29.10 -9.72 10.41
C ARG A 376 -30.03 -9.20 11.50
N VAL A 377 -31.27 -9.67 11.50
CA VAL A 377 -32.19 -9.41 12.61
C VAL A 377 -31.84 -10.41 13.72
N THR A 378 -31.18 -9.93 14.76
CA THR A 378 -31.10 -10.65 16.03
C THR A 378 -32.50 -10.67 16.66
N SER A 379 -33.05 -11.87 16.88
CA SER A 379 -34.26 -12.02 17.69
C SER A 379 -34.02 -11.42 19.07
N ALA A 380 -34.92 -10.55 19.54
CA ALA A 380 -34.69 -9.72 20.71
C ALA A 380 -34.20 -10.51 21.93
N ARG A 381 -32.94 -10.28 22.33
CA ARG A 381 -32.53 -10.53 23.70
C ARG A 381 -33.29 -9.57 24.62
N LYS A 382 -33.60 -10.01 25.84
CA LYS A 382 -34.22 -9.15 26.85
C LYS A 382 -33.36 -7.89 27.10
N PRO A 383 -33.98 -6.74 27.39
CA PRO A 383 -33.28 -5.47 27.54
C PRO A 383 -32.59 -5.35 28.91
N ASP A 384 -31.49 -6.07 29.09
CA ASP A 384 -30.64 -6.03 30.29
C ASP A 384 -29.22 -5.53 29.93
N VAL A 385 -28.72 -4.57 30.72
CA VAL A 385 -27.32 -4.09 30.76
C VAL A 385 -26.71 -3.60 29.43
N VAL A 386 -27.36 -2.65 28.74
CA VAL A 386 -26.77 -1.97 27.56
C VAL A 386 -26.66 -0.43 27.71
N SER A 387 -27.13 0.14 28.82
CA SER A 387 -27.09 1.61 29.03
C SER A 387 -25.69 2.15 29.40
N GLU A 388 -24.76 1.31 29.83
CA GLU A 388 -23.41 1.73 30.25
C GLU A 388 -22.41 1.78 29.08
N ALA A 389 -22.65 1.00 28.02
CA ALA A 389 -21.69 0.74 26.94
C ALA A 389 -21.21 2.00 26.19
N ILE A 390 -22.03 3.05 26.12
CA ILE A 390 -21.71 4.30 25.42
C ILE A 390 -20.75 5.18 26.25
N SER A 391 -20.83 5.15 27.58
CA SER A 391 -19.95 5.90 28.48
C SER A 391 -18.52 5.33 28.51
N HIS A 392 -18.34 4.06 28.14
CA HIS A 392 -17.04 3.39 28.21
C HIS A 392 -16.03 3.77 27.11
N LEU A 393 -16.39 4.62 26.14
CA LEU A 393 -15.43 5.15 25.15
C LEU A 393 -14.39 6.13 25.75
N ILE A 394 -14.51 6.48 27.03
CA ILE A 394 -13.55 7.33 27.77
C ILE A 394 -12.96 6.62 29.01
N ALA A 395 -13.45 5.42 29.37
CA ALA A 395 -13.05 4.70 30.58
C ALA A 395 -12.04 3.56 30.29
N PRO A 396 -11.10 3.25 31.20
CA PRO A 396 -10.15 2.16 31.02
C PRO A 396 -10.86 0.79 30.96
N VAL A 397 -10.43 -0.05 30.03
CA VAL A 397 -11.03 -1.38 29.80
C VAL A 397 -10.72 -2.31 30.97
N LEU A 398 -11.75 -2.65 31.75
CA LEU A 398 -11.71 -3.81 32.65
C LEU A 398 -11.66 -5.08 31.80
N LEU A 399 -10.51 -5.77 31.86
CA LEU A 399 -10.30 -7.04 31.15
C LEU A 399 -11.21 -8.14 31.74
N PRO A 400 -11.85 -8.97 30.89
CA PRO A 400 -12.62 -10.12 31.37
C PRO A 400 -11.75 -11.05 32.23
N THR A 401 -12.23 -11.39 33.43
CA THR A 401 -11.47 -12.15 34.44
C THR A 401 -11.50 -13.67 34.23
N GLY A 402 -12.24 -14.16 33.23
CA GLY A 402 -12.33 -15.58 32.88
C GLY A 402 -11.01 -16.12 32.32
N ARG A 403 -10.46 -17.16 32.95
CA ARG A 403 -9.32 -17.92 32.44
C ARG A 403 -9.82 -19.07 31.58
N LEU A 404 -9.42 -19.12 30.30
CA LEU A 404 -9.60 -20.28 29.44
C LEU A 404 -8.49 -21.30 29.69
N SER A 405 -8.85 -22.59 29.81
CA SER A 405 -7.92 -23.70 29.88
C SER A 405 -7.40 -24.11 28.50
N THR A 406 -6.28 -24.84 28.47
CA THR A 406 -5.73 -25.46 27.26
C THR A 406 -6.74 -26.38 26.58
N THR A 407 -7.60 -27.06 27.35
CA THR A 407 -8.63 -27.98 26.86
C THR A 407 -9.73 -27.22 26.10
N GLU A 408 -10.28 -26.15 26.69
CA GLU A 408 -11.29 -25.31 26.02
C GLU A 408 -10.73 -24.68 24.72
N LEU A 409 -9.45 -24.29 24.71
CA LEU A 409 -8.79 -23.78 23.50
C LEU A 409 -8.63 -24.86 22.41
N ALA A 410 -8.41 -26.13 22.80
CA ALA A 410 -8.37 -27.25 21.86
C ALA A 410 -9.78 -27.57 21.31
N GLU A 411 -10.80 -27.62 22.16
CA GLU A 411 -12.20 -27.83 21.79
C GLU A 411 -12.70 -26.74 20.84
N LEU A 412 -12.43 -25.47 21.14
CA LEU A 412 -12.73 -24.34 20.24
C LEU A 412 -12.00 -24.46 18.89
N SER A 413 -10.77 -24.97 18.88
CA SER A 413 -10.00 -25.17 17.65
C SER A 413 -10.55 -26.33 16.80
N ILE A 414 -11.08 -27.38 17.43
CA ILE A 414 -11.80 -28.48 16.76
C ILE A 414 -13.14 -27.97 16.19
N ALA A 415 -13.94 -27.28 17.01
CA ALA A 415 -15.25 -26.75 16.65
C ALA A 415 -15.23 -25.69 15.52
N GLN A 416 -14.08 -25.05 15.29
CA GLN A 416 -13.86 -24.13 14.16
C GLN A 416 -13.09 -24.77 12.98
N SER A 417 -12.77 -26.07 13.04
CA SER A 417 -11.92 -26.78 12.06
C SER A 417 -10.60 -26.06 11.76
N TRP A 418 -9.98 -25.52 12.82
CA TRP A 418 -8.86 -24.58 12.74
C TRP A 418 -7.48 -25.26 12.68
N LEU A 419 -7.38 -26.47 13.22
CA LEU A 419 -6.19 -27.32 13.10
C LEU A 419 -6.26 -28.12 11.79
N PRO A 420 -5.12 -28.42 11.13
CA PRO A 420 -5.10 -29.34 10.00
C PRO A 420 -5.65 -30.73 10.38
N SER A 421 -6.22 -31.44 9.41
CA SER A 421 -6.53 -32.87 9.58
C SER A 421 -5.26 -33.73 9.54
N SER A 422 -5.32 -34.97 10.03
CA SER A 422 -4.18 -35.90 9.96
C SER A 422 -3.71 -36.16 8.52
N GLU A 423 -4.64 -36.18 7.56
CA GLU A 423 -4.35 -36.27 6.12
C GLU A 423 -3.64 -35.00 5.61
N GLN A 424 -4.04 -33.82 6.10
CA GLN A 424 -3.42 -32.55 5.73
C GLN A 424 -2.02 -32.41 6.33
N GLU A 425 -1.79 -32.81 7.59
CA GLU A 425 -0.45 -32.89 8.19
C GLU A 425 0.44 -33.87 7.39
N GLN A 426 -0.08 -35.05 7.01
CA GLN A 426 0.65 -36.00 6.17
C GLN A 426 1.06 -35.37 4.83
N LYS A 427 0.11 -34.72 4.13
CA LYS A 427 0.38 -34.01 2.88
C LYS A 427 1.40 -32.87 3.03
N MET A 428 1.32 -32.08 4.11
CA MET A 428 2.28 -31.00 4.39
C MET A 428 3.69 -31.54 4.71
N SER A 429 3.78 -32.66 5.44
CA SER A 429 5.07 -33.25 5.85
C SER A 429 5.96 -33.72 4.69
N VAL A 430 5.36 -34.15 3.57
CA VAL A 430 6.12 -34.60 2.39
C VAL A 430 6.53 -33.47 1.44
N VAL A 431 6.03 -32.23 1.63
CA VAL A 431 6.28 -31.10 0.71
C VAL A 431 7.78 -30.83 0.54
N GLY A 432 8.50 -30.68 1.65
CA GLY A 432 9.93 -30.33 1.62
C GLY A 432 10.78 -31.35 0.88
N GLU A 433 10.49 -32.65 1.05
CA GLU A 433 11.23 -33.72 0.38
C GLU A 433 10.83 -33.88 -1.08
N THR A 434 9.54 -33.65 -1.41
CA THR A 434 9.05 -33.62 -2.79
C THR A 434 9.71 -32.48 -3.57
N LEU A 435 9.89 -31.30 -2.97
CA LEU A 435 10.61 -30.21 -3.63
C LEU A 435 12.13 -30.43 -3.68
N ARG A 436 12.76 -31.00 -2.64
CA ARG A 436 14.19 -31.35 -2.68
C ARG A 436 14.50 -32.35 -3.80
N SER A 437 13.75 -33.44 -3.88
CA SER A 437 13.93 -34.47 -4.92
C SER A 437 13.61 -33.99 -6.34
N LEU A 438 12.72 -33.02 -6.50
CA LEU A 438 12.35 -32.44 -7.80
C LEU A 438 13.27 -31.29 -8.26
N VAL A 439 13.70 -30.40 -7.36
CA VAL A 439 14.33 -29.11 -7.74
C VAL A 439 15.84 -29.13 -7.52
N CYS A 440 16.35 -29.79 -6.49
CA CYS A 440 17.80 -29.88 -6.25
C CYS A 440 18.47 -30.82 -7.29
N PRO A 441 19.74 -30.57 -7.69
CA PRO A 441 20.47 -31.49 -8.56
C PRO A 441 20.69 -32.87 -7.93
N SER A 442 20.57 -33.92 -8.74
CA SER A 442 20.86 -35.29 -8.33
C SER A 442 22.36 -35.55 -8.37
N VAL A 443 22.86 -36.47 -7.52
CA VAL A 443 24.27 -36.89 -7.54
C VAL A 443 24.65 -37.46 -8.91
N HIS A 444 23.71 -38.10 -9.61
CA HIS A 444 23.93 -38.64 -10.96
C HIS A 444 24.10 -37.57 -12.04
N ASP A 445 23.60 -36.34 -11.85
CA ASP A 445 23.79 -35.23 -12.79
C ASP A 445 25.30 -34.87 -12.93
N LEU A 446 26.11 -35.13 -11.89
CA LEU A 446 27.53 -34.74 -11.83
C LEU A 446 28.46 -35.65 -12.65
N HIS A 447 28.00 -36.79 -13.17
CA HIS A 447 28.86 -37.74 -13.88
C HIS A 447 28.85 -37.59 -15.41
N SER A 448 28.11 -36.61 -15.96
CA SER A 448 27.96 -36.41 -17.40
C SER A 448 28.87 -35.34 -18.02
N SER A 449 29.71 -34.63 -17.26
CA SER A 449 30.51 -33.50 -17.75
C SER A 449 31.99 -33.56 -17.32
N THR A 450 32.86 -34.02 -18.22
CA THR A 450 34.32 -34.11 -18.04
C THR A 450 35.05 -32.78 -18.25
N THR A 451 34.60 -31.71 -17.59
CA THR A 451 35.32 -30.41 -17.51
C THR A 451 35.06 -29.72 -16.18
N SER A 452 36.10 -29.12 -15.59
CA SER A 452 36.08 -28.47 -14.28
C SER A 452 35.27 -27.16 -14.26
N THR A 453 33.96 -27.27 -14.11
CA THR A 453 33.03 -26.15 -13.92
C THR A 453 32.27 -26.31 -12.60
N SER A 454 31.80 -25.20 -12.02
CA SER A 454 31.25 -25.19 -10.67
C SER A 454 29.93 -25.97 -10.56
N THR A 455 29.94 -27.00 -9.73
CA THR A 455 28.76 -27.85 -9.50
C THR A 455 27.62 -27.03 -8.89
N VAL A 456 26.43 -27.11 -9.49
CA VAL A 456 25.25 -26.42 -8.97
C VAL A 456 24.85 -27.05 -7.63
N GLN A 457 24.73 -26.22 -6.59
CA GLN A 457 24.33 -26.64 -5.26
C GLN A 457 23.09 -25.85 -4.85
N VAL A 458 22.07 -26.57 -4.40
CA VAL A 458 20.79 -26.04 -3.90
C VAL A 458 20.40 -26.81 -2.64
N ARG A 459 19.92 -26.08 -1.63
CA ARG A 459 19.23 -26.60 -0.45
C ARG A 459 17.80 -26.06 -0.46
N ILE A 460 16.84 -26.81 0.06
CA ILE A 460 15.46 -26.35 0.28
C ILE A 460 15.04 -26.76 1.69
N GLU A 461 14.60 -25.79 2.48
CA GLU A 461 14.02 -25.99 3.81
C GLU A 461 12.64 -25.32 3.89
N CYS A 462 11.77 -25.84 4.75
CA CYS A 462 10.54 -25.13 5.09
C CYS A 462 10.84 -23.99 6.07
N VAL A 463 10.10 -22.89 5.97
CA VAL A 463 10.19 -21.73 6.85
C VAL A 463 8.80 -21.33 7.38
N GLY A 464 8.65 -20.11 7.89
CA GLY A 464 7.35 -19.50 8.17
C GLY A 464 6.46 -20.27 9.14
N SER A 465 5.14 -20.32 8.89
CA SER A 465 4.19 -20.80 9.91
C SER A 465 4.30 -22.30 10.18
N TYR A 466 4.64 -23.08 9.13
CA TYR A 466 4.79 -24.53 9.19
C TYR A 466 6.07 -24.94 9.95
N ALA A 467 7.24 -24.38 9.59
CA ALA A 467 8.50 -24.71 10.27
C ALA A 467 8.55 -24.27 11.74
N LEU A 468 7.69 -23.31 12.14
CA LEU A 468 7.51 -22.87 13.51
C LEU A 468 6.49 -23.68 14.33
N GLY A 469 5.82 -24.69 13.73
CA GLY A 469 4.82 -25.54 14.40
C GLY A 469 3.47 -24.86 14.68
N VAL A 470 3.21 -23.71 14.07
CA VAL A 470 2.03 -22.84 14.34
C VAL A 470 1.11 -22.66 13.12
N HIS A 471 1.26 -23.53 12.12
CA HIS A 471 0.35 -23.62 10.98
C HIS A 471 -1.06 -24.04 11.41
N THR A 472 -2.03 -23.74 10.55
CA THR A 472 -3.47 -24.00 10.75
C THR A 472 -4.05 -24.67 9.50
N SER A 473 -5.29 -25.14 9.52
CA SER A 473 -5.95 -25.75 8.35
C SER A 473 -5.95 -24.86 7.10
N THR A 474 -5.84 -23.55 7.28
CA THR A 474 -5.73 -22.54 6.20
C THR A 474 -4.31 -22.08 5.89
N SER A 475 -3.27 -22.71 6.44
CA SER A 475 -1.87 -22.33 6.16
C SER A 475 -1.37 -22.94 4.85
N ASP A 476 -0.54 -22.17 4.17
CA ASP A 476 0.44 -22.58 3.17
C ASP A 476 1.69 -23.18 3.85
N VAL A 477 2.54 -23.83 3.05
CA VAL A 477 3.91 -24.20 3.44
C VAL A 477 4.88 -23.23 2.77
N ASP A 478 5.51 -22.37 3.57
CA ASP A 478 6.59 -21.50 3.09
C ASP A 478 7.88 -22.32 2.86
N CYS A 479 8.54 -22.17 1.71
CA CYS A 479 9.82 -22.83 1.41
C CYS A 479 10.91 -21.84 1.01
N LEU A 480 12.09 -21.96 1.62
CA LEU A 480 13.30 -21.24 1.21
C LEU A 480 14.23 -22.18 0.45
N ALA A 481 14.47 -21.88 -0.82
CA ALA A 481 15.60 -22.42 -1.57
C ALA A 481 16.85 -21.53 -1.37
N VAL A 482 18.02 -22.13 -1.17
CA VAL A 482 19.31 -21.43 -1.07
C VAL A 482 20.29 -22.09 -2.02
N GLY A 483 21.03 -21.32 -2.82
CA GLY A 483 21.91 -21.88 -3.85
C GLY A 483 23.16 -21.06 -4.21
N ASN A 484 24.04 -21.65 -5.02
CA ASN A 484 25.31 -21.06 -5.46
C ASN A 484 25.29 -20.41 -6.86
N VAL A 485 24.12 -20.40 -7.51
CA VAL A 485 23.83 -19.75 -8.80
C VAL A 485 23.03 -18.46 -8.63
N SER A 486 22.94 -17.64 -9.68
CA SER A 486 22.06 -16.46 -9.70
C SER A 486 20.58 -16.85 -9.67
N SER A 487 19.72 -15.92 -9.25
CA SER A 487 18.27 -16.16 -9.15
C SER A 487 17.62 -16.51 -10.50
N SER A 488 18.06 -15.88 -11.60
CA SER A 488 17.60 -16.23 -12.95
C SER A 488 17.85 -17.71 -13.27
N THR A 489 19.11 -18.14 -13.17
CA THR A 489 19.52 -19.53 -13.41
C THR A 489 18.78 -20.51 -12.50
N PHE A 490 18.58 -20.19 -11.22
CA PHE A 490 17.78 -21.02 -10.32
C PHE A 490 16.33 -21.15 -10.79
N TRP A 491 15.65 -20.02 -11.08
CA TRP A 491 14.25 -20.04 -11.48
C TRP A 491 14.02 -20.77 -12.79
N ASP A 492 14.94 -20.68 -13.74
CA ASP A 492 14.79 -21.33 -15.04
C ASP A 492 15.10 -22.84 -14.96
N LEU A 493 16.07 -23.25 -14.14
CA LEU A 493 16.28 -24.66 -13.78
C LEU A 493 15.05 -25.25 -13.05
N ALA A 494 14.49 -24.54 -12.07
CA ALA A 494 13.31 -24.97 -11.32
C ALA A 494 12.07 -25.12 -12.23
N LYS A 495 11.78 -24.12 -13.08
CA LYS A 495 10.69 -24.20 -14.08
C LYS A 495 10.90 -25.37 -15.04
N SER A 496 12.14 -25.61 -15.49
CA SER A 496 12.47 -26.72 -16.39
C SER A 496 12.18 -28.07 -15.72
N ARG A 497 12.66 -28.28 -14.49
CA ARG A 497 12.44 -29.53 -13.74
C ARG A 497 10.96 -29.77 -13.40
N ILE A 498 10.21 -28.74 -12.99
CA ILE A 498 8.76 -28.85 -12.76
C ILE A 498 8.03 -29.26 -14.05
N ARG A 499 8.33 -28.63 -15.19
CA ARG A 499 7.74 -29.01 -16.51
C ARG A 499 8.13 -30.43 -16.95
N GLN A 500 9.34 -30.89 -16.64
CA GLN A 500 9.76 -32.27 -16.88
C GLN A 500 8.94 -33.25 -16.02
N ASN A 501 8.72 -32.94 -14.74
CA ASN A 501 7.87 -33.74 -13.86
C ASN A 501 6.40 -33.74 -14.30
N GLU A 502 5.82 -32.62 -14.75
CA GLU A 502 4.47 -32.60 -15.30
C GLU A 502 4.32 -33.55 -16.49
N ASN A 503 5.35 -33.64 -17.35
CA ASN A 503 5.40 -34.61 -18.45
C ASN A 503 5.64 -36.06 -17.99
N ALA A 504 6.40 -36.29 -16.92
CA ALA A 504 6.54 -37.61 -16.29
C ALA A 504 5.23 -38.06 -15.60
N LYS A 505 4.50 -37.14 -14.97
CA LYS A 505 3.20 -37.40 -14.33
C LYS A 505 2.14 -37.79 -15.37
N ARG A 506 2.12 -37.13 -16.54
CA ARG A 506 1.31 -37.53 -17.70
C ARG A 506 1.61 -38.95 -18.22
N ARG A 507 2.79 -39.50 -17.90
CA ARG A 507 3.21 -40.88 -18.22
C ARG A 507 3.07 -41.85 -17.05
N GLY A 508 2.48 -41.42 -15.93
CA GLY A 508 2.26 -42.24 -14.73
C GLY A 508 3.44 -42.36 -13.77
N CYS A 509 4.55 -41.64 -13.99
CA CYS A 509 5.80 -41.80 -13.22
C CYS A 509 6.26 -40.55 -12.45
N GLY A 510 5.54 -39.43 -12.55
CA GLY A 510 5.88 -38.15 -11.88
C GLY A 510 5.04 -37.88 -10.62
N VAL A 511 5.56 -37.04 -9.74
CA VAL A 511 4.88 -36.60 -8.50
C VAL A 511 3.85 -35.50 -8.77
N ASP A 512 2.89 -35.31 -7.87
CA ASP A 512 1.91 -34.24 -7.98
C ASP A 512 2.47 -32.88 -7.56
N VAL A 513 3.26 -32.26 -8.45
CA VAL A 513 3.71 -30.87 -8.35
C VAL A 513 3.27 -30.12 -9.59
N ARG A 514 2.69 -28.92 -9.41
CA ARG A 514 2.23 -28.03 -10.49
C ARG A 514 2.63 -26.58 -10.21
N LEU A 515 3.00 -25.85 -11.25
CA LEU A 515 3.24 -24.40 -11.16
C LEU A 515 1.90 -23.64 -11.17
N ARG A 516 1.58 -22.89 -10.10
CA ARG A 516 0.39 -22.01 -10.03
C ARG A 516 0.69 -20.59 -10.50
N GLY A 517 1.91 -20.08 -10.24
CA GLY A 517 2.28 -18.69 -10.56
C GLY A 517 3.75 -18.38 -10.29
N PHE A 518 4.20 -17.20 -10.73
CA PHE A 518 5.54 -16.69 -10.46
C PHE A 518 5.50 -15.16 -10.33
N VAL A 519 5.86 -14.65 -9.15
CA VAL A 519 5.85 -13.23 -8.81
C VAL A 519 7.25 -12.66 -9.01
N LYS A 520 7.45 -11.98 -10.15
CA LYS A 520 8.76 -11.44 -10.58
C LYS A 520 9.11 -10.08 -9.97
N ASP A 521 8.10 -9.22 -9.78
CA ASP A 521 8.27 -7.78 -9.54
C ASP A 521 8.05 -7.36 -8.07
N ALA A 522 8.06 -8.34 -7.16
CA ALA A 522 8.07 -8.12 -5.72
C ALA A 522 9.51 -7.98 -5.18
N ILE A 523 9.65 -7.36 -4.00
CA ILE A 523 10.95 -7.15 -3.31
C ILE A 523 11.71 -8.48 -3.09
N VAL A 524 10.96 -9.57 -2.88
CA VAL A 524 11.45 -10.95 -2.90
C VAL A 524 10.65 -11.72 -3.95
N GLN A 525 11.36 -12.38 -4.86
CA GLN A 525 10.74 -13.20 -5.91
C GLN A 525 10.21 -14.52 -5.34
N MET A 526 9.04 -14.94 -5.82
CA MET A 526 8.29 -16.07 -5.29
C MET A 526 7.70 -16.91 -6.41
N MET A 527 7.70 -18.23 -6.21
CA MET A 527 7.08 -19.22 -7.09
C MET A 527 5.96 -19.92 -6.33
N ASP A 528 4.73 -19.76 -6.83
CA ASP A 528 3.53 -20.31 -6.23
C ASP A 528 3.32 -21.72 -6.79
N LEU A 529 3.28 -22.73 -5.92
CA LEU A 529 3.20 -24.14 -6.29
C LEU A 529 1.98 -24.83 -5.67
N ASP A 530 1.54 -25.89 -6.33
CA ASP A 530 0.67 -26.93 -5.78
C ASP A 530 1.50 -28.19 -5.57
N VAL A 531 1.49 -28.76 -4.36
CA VAL A 531 2.17 -30.04 -4.05
C VAL A 531 1.16 -30.96 -3.38
N GLY A 532 0.63 -31.94 -4.12
CA GLY A 532 -0.41 -32.86 -3.63
C GLY A 532 -1.69 -32.17 -3.12
N GLY A 533 -2.01 -30.98 -3.65
CA GLY A 533 -3.11 -30.13 -3.17
C GLY A 533 -2.76 -29.17 -2.03
N VAL A 534 -1.52 -29.16 -1.53
CA VAL A 534 -1.00 -28.15 -0.60
C VAL A 534 -0.52 -26.93 -1.39
N LYS A 535 -0.87 -25.72 -0.94
CA LYS A 535 -0.30 -24.46 -1.45
C LYS A 535 1.11 -24.28 -0.86
N VAL A 536 2.10 -24.06 -1.71
CA VAL A 536 3.51 -23.94 -1.32
C VAL A 536 4.13 -22.73 -1.98
N ASP A 537 4.75 -21.86 -1.18
CA ASP A 537 5.29 -20.57 -1.64
C ASP A 537 6.81 -20.62 -1.53
N MET A 538 7.49 -20.77 -2.67
CA MET A 538 8.94 -20.98 -2.73
C MET A 538 9.67 -19.67 -3.06
N GLN A 539 10.63 -19.28 -2.22
CA GLN A 539 11.55 -18.15 -2.42
C GLN A 539 12.98 -18.64 -2.70
N TYR A 540 13.86 -17.80 -3.25
CA TYR A 540 15.26 -18.15 -3.51
C TYR A 540 16.27 -17.12 -2.99
N CYS A 541 17.27 -17.61 -2.23
CA CYS A 541 18.43 -16.84 -1.77
C CYS A 541 19.72 -17.31 -2.48
N PRO A 542 20.34 -16.49 -3.34
CA PRO A 542 21.70 -16.76 -3.82
C PRO A 542 22.71 -16.47 -2.70
N ALA A 543 23.31 -17.53 -2.15
CA ALA A 543 24.28 -17.50 -1.05
C ALA A 543 25.36 -18.58 -1.26
N ARG A 544 26.24 -18.36 -2.25
CA ARG A 544 27.26 -19.32 -2.72
C ARG A 544 28.08 -19.98 -1.63
N ASN A 545 28.50 -19.22 -0.61
CA ASN A 545 29.42 -19.72 0.41
C ASN A 545 28.70 -20.51 1.52
N LEU A 546 27.37 -20.54 1.54
CA LEU A 546 26.57 -21.06 2.66
C LEU A 546 25.99 -22.47 2.41
N VAL A 547 25.94 -22.94 1.16
CA VAL A 547 25.23 -24.19 0.78
C VAL A 547 26.04 -25.49 0.86
N GLY A 548 27.36 -25.36 1.07
CA GLY A 548 28.29 -26.47 1.27
C GLY A 548 28.21 -27.08 2.67
N GLU A 549 29.36 -27.41 3.25
CA GLU A 549 29.45 -27.97 4.61
C GLU A 549 28.94 -27.00 5.69
N GLU A 550 29.12 -25.69 5.49
CA GLU A 550 28.64 -24.64 6.38
C GLU A 550 27.12 -24.70 6.64
N TRP A 551 26.32 -25.26 5.73
CA TRP A 551 24.88 -25.44 5.93
C TRP A 551 24.57 -26.31 7.16
N LYS A 552 25.42 -27.30 7.44
CA LYS A 552 25.28 -28.19 8.63
C LYS A 552 25.45 -27.40 9.92
N ASN A 553 26.34 -26.41 9.90
CA ASN A 553 26.73 -25.58 11.05
C ASN A 553 25.99 -24.23 11.12
N ILE A 554 25.06 -23.94 10.19
CA ILE A 554 24.32 -22.66 10.15
C ILE A 554 23.60 -22.32 11.47
N ARG A 555 23.28 -23.33 12.29
CA ARG A 555 22.69 -23.18 13.62
C ARG A 555 23.67 -22.66 14.68
N SER A 556 24.97 -22.91 14.56
CA SER A 556 26.01 -22.45 15.49
C SER A 556 26.74 -21.17 15.03
N LEU A 557 26.57 -20.73 13.78
CA LEU A 557 27.14 -19.47 13.30
C LEU A 557 26.66 -18.25 14.12
N PRO A 558 27.55 -17.28 14.42
CA PRO A 558 27.19 -16.03 15.08
C PRO A 558 26.50 -15.06 14.09
N SER A 559 25.73 -14.10 14.62
CA SER A 559 24.85 -13.22 13.83
C SER A 559 25.57 -12.32 12.81
N ASP A 560 26.83 -12.04 13.08
CA ASP A 560 27.79 -11.22 12.33
C ASP A 560 28.76 -12.03 11.44
N SER A 561 28.55 -13.35 11.32
CA SER A 561 29.36 -14.21 10.46
C SER A 561 29.46 -13.67 9.03
N PRO A 562 30.66 -13.62 8.40
CA PRO A 562 30.83 -13.20 7.01
C PRO A 562 30.00 -13.99 5.99
N LEU A 563 29.56 -15.21 6.34
CA LEU A 563 28.65 -16.00 5.51
C LEU A 563 27.24 -15.39 5.38
N PHE A 564 26.90 -14.42 6.24
CA PHE A 564 25.67 -13.62 6.18
C PHE A 564 25.87 -12.25 5.52
N PHE A 565 27.07 -11.90 5.04
CA PHE A 565 27.34 -10.65 4.31
C PHE A 565 26.86 -10.79 2.85
N LEU A 566 25.54 -10.82 2.68
CA LEU A 566 24.85 -10.97 1.40
C LEU A 566 24.20 -9.65 0.98
N PRO A 567 23.89 -9.44 -0.31
CA PRO A 567 23.04 -8.34 -0.76
C PRO A 567 21.72 -8.30 0.00
N VAL A 568 21.17 -7.10 0.23
CA VAL A 568 19.99 -6.88 1.08
C VAL A 568 18.80 -7.76 0.68
N SER A 569 18.54 -7.93 -0.61
CA SER A 569 17.49 -8.83 -1.15
C SER A 569 17.71 -10.30 -0.78
N SER A 570 18.94 -10.81 -0.93
CA SER A 570 19.33 -12.16 -0.47
C SER A 570 19.19 -12.29 1.05
N LEU A 571 19.64 -11.29 1.81
CA LEU A 571 19.64 -11.34 3.27
C LEU A 571 18.23 -11.31 3.87
N ILE A 572 17.31 -10.49 3.33
CA ILE A 572 15.88 -10.51 3.67
C ILE A 572 15.31 -11.92 3.46
N THR A 573 15.64 -12.54 2.33
CA THR A 573 15.16 -13.88 1.95
C THR A 573 15.74 -14.98 2.85
N LEU A 574 17.01 -14.87 3.26
CA LEU A 574 17.65 -15.79 4.20
C LEU A 574 17.17 -15.62 5.65
N ASN A 575 16.82 -14.39 6.06
CA ASN A 575 16.35 -14.11 7.42
C ASN A 575 15.11 -14.93 7.78
N ALA A 576 14.21 -15.21 6.82
CA ALA A 576 13.06 -16.10 7.04
C ALA A 576 13.43 -17.49 7.62
N TYR A 577 14.64 -18.01 7.34
CA TYR A 577 15.16 -19.23 7.97
C TYR A 577 15.98 -18.94 9.24
N ARG A 578 16.80 -17.88 9.26
CA ARG A 578 17.57 -17.47 10.47
C ARG A 578 16.65 -17.17 11.66
N ASP A 579 15.48 -16.57 11.40
CA ASP A 579 14.44 -16.28 12.38
C ASP A 579 13.84 -17.58 12.93
N VAL A 580 13.52 -18.55 12.07
CA VAL A 580 13.04 -19.88 12.49
C VAL A 580 14.07 -20.57 13.39
N LEU A 581 15.35 -20.60 12.99
CA LEU A 581 16.42 -21.18 13.80
C LEU A 581 16.60 -20.47 15.15
N THR A 582 16.50 -19.14 15.17
CA THR A 582 16.64 -18.33 16.39
C THR A 582 15.46 -18.55 17.33
N LEU A 583 14.23 -18.53 16.81
CA LEU A 583 13.02 -18.81 17.58
C LEU A 583 13.01 -20.23 18.14
N LEU A 584 13.49 -21.23 17.41
CA LEU A 584 13.57 -22.62 17.89
C LEU A 584 14.64 -22.80 18.99
N LYS A 585 15.75 -22.05 18.97
CA LYS A 585 16.72 -22.03 20.09
C LYS A 585 16.09 -21.51 21.39
N VAL A 586 15.28 -20.46 21.29
CA VAL A 586 14.70 -19.72 22.42
C VAL A 586 13.56 -20.48 23.12
N ARG A 587 12.98 -21.52 22.50
CA ARG A 587 11.78 -22.23 22.99
C ARG A 587 12.07 -23.50 23.82
N GLN A 588 13.19 -23.56 24.53
CA GLN A 588 13.44 -24.61 25.53
C GLN A 588 12.79 -24.18 26.87
N PRO A 589 12.08 -25.06 27.62
CA PRO A 589 11.86 -26.50 27.43
C PRO A 589 10.60 -26.86 26.59
N PRO A 590 10.37 -28.14 26.23
CA PRO A 590 9.26 -28.58 25.36
C PRO A 590 7.83 -28.22 25.83
N SER A 591 7.60 -28.06 27.13
CA SER A 591 6.31 -27.59 27.67
C SER A 591 6.00 -26.15 27.24
N LEU A 592 7.02 -25.29 27.21
CA LEU A 592 6.93 -23.89 26.76
C LEU A 592 6.62 -23.81 25.26
N LEU A 593 7.21 -24.71 24.46
CA LEU A 593 6.93 -24.85 23.03
C LEU A 593 5.45 -25.19 22.77
N SER A 594 4.90 -26.17 23.50
CA SER A 594 3.48 -26.57 23.39
C SER A 594 2.52 -25.45 23.83
N ALA A 595 2.84 -24.75 24.92
CA ALA A 595 2.09 -23.59 25.37
C ALA A 595 2.11 -22.46 24.32
N LEU A 596 3.27 -22.15 23.73
CA LEU A 596 3.41 -21.14 22.68
C LEU A 596 2.62 -21.53 21.41
N HIS A 597 2.64 -22.81 21.00
CA HIS A 597 1.86 -23.27 19.85
C HIS A 597 0.36 -23.11 20.08
N THR A 598 -0.12 -23.45 21.28
CA THR A 598 -1.54 -23.30 21.66
C THR A 598 -1.94 -21.83 21.71
N ALA A 599 -1.15 -20.98 22.38
CA ALA A 599 -1.40 -19.54 22.47
C ALA A 599 -1.36 -18.84 21.10
N HIS A 600 -0.40 -19.20 20.22
CA HIS A 600 -0.31 -18.64 18.87
C HIS A 600 -1.53 -19.04 18.04
N ARG A 601 -1.88 -20.33 17.99
CA ARG A 601 -3.05 -20.81 17.25
C ARG A 601 -4.36 -20.19 17.77
N ALA A 602 -4.53 -20.06 19.08
CA ALA A 602 -5.70 -19.43 19.71
C ALA A 602 -5.80 -17.92 19.44
N ILE A 603 -4.70 -17.18 19.61
CA ILE A 603 -4.69 -15.72 19.35
C ILE A 603 -4.80 -15.44 17.84
N LYS A 604 -4.21 -16.27 16.97
CA LYS A 604 -4.43 -16.21 15.52
C LYS A 604 -5.91 -16.42 15.17
N LEU A 605 -6.59 -17.39 15.79
CA LEU A 605 -8.05 -17.60 15.63
C LEU A 605 -8.86 -16.38 16.09
N PHE A 606 -8.53 -15.82 17.25
CA PHE A 606 -9.17 -14.59 17.76
C PHE A 606 -8.96 -13.41 16.79
N LEU A 607 -7.71 -13.11 16.40
CA LEU A 607 -7.41 -12.00 15.51
C LEU A 607 -8.05 -12.18 14.13
N VAL A 608 -8.02 -13.39 13.55
CA VAL A 608 -8.66 -13.67 12.26
C VAL A 608 -10.19 -13.55 12.36
N SER A 609 -10.82 -14.12 13.39
CA SER A 609 -12.28 -14.01 13.59
C SER A 609 -12.75 -12.58 13.90
N ARG A 610 -11.89 -11.74 14.48
CA ARG A 610 -12.11 -10.30 14.68
C ARG A 610 -11.72 -9.44 13.47
N GLY A 611 -11.05 -9.98 12.46
CA GLY A 611 -10.54 -9.22 11.31
C GLY A 611 -9.40 -8.26 11.66
N LEU A 612 -8.56 -8.64 12.64
CA LEU A 612 -7.41 -7.91 13.17
C LEU A 612 -6.08 -8.63 12.85
N PHE A 613 -6.05 -9.41 11.76
CA PHE A 613 -4.89 -10.19 11.33
C PHE A 613 -4.58 -9.90 9.86
N GLY A 614 -3.40 -9.35 9.59
CA GLY A 614 -2.97 -8.96 8.24
C GLY A 614 -2.03 -7.76 8.25
N ALA A 615 -0.72 -8.01 8.23
CA ALA A 615 0.31 -6.96 8.27
C ALA A 615 0.23 -5.94 7.12
N ARG A 616 -0.24 -6.35 5.94
CA ARG A 616 -0.49 -5.47 4.78
C ARG A 616 -1.59 -4.41 5.02
N PHE A 617 -2.33 -4.50 6.13
CA PHE A 617 -3.38 -3.55 6.52
C PHE A 617 -3.06 -2.85 7.86
N GLY A 618 -1.81 -2.86 8.30
CA GLY A 618 -1.37 -2.27 9.57
C GLY A 618 -1.67 -3.10 10.83
N PHE A 619 -2.29 -4.28 10.69
CA PHE A 619 -2.59 -5.18 11.81
C PHE A 619 -1.44 -6.16 12.11
N LEU A 620 -1.62 -7.02 13.12
CA LEU A 620 -0.65 -8.07 13.43
C LEU A 620 -0.57 -9.10 12.30
N GLY A 621 0.65 -9.48 11.90
CA GLY A 621 0.92 -10.64 11.06
C GLY A 621 1.35 -11.87 11.88
N GLY A 622 1.51 -13.02 11.22
CA GLY A 622 1.93 -14.26 11.88
C GLY A 622 3.25 -14.12 12.63
N PHE A 623 4.24 -13.46 12.02
CA PHE A 623 5.54 -13.18 12.64
C PHE A 623 5.45 -12.17 13.79
N HIS A 624 4.63 -11.12 13.67
CA HIS A 624 4.41 -10.15 14.76
C HIS A 624 3.83 -10.87 16.00
N LEU A 625 2.83 -11.75 15.80
CA LEU A 625 2.27 -12.56 16.87
C LEU A 625 3.31 -13.54 17.47
N THR A 626 4.16 -14.12 16.64
CA THR A 626 5.26 -14.98 17.12
C THR A 626 6.26 -14.20 17.98
N LEU A 627 6.70 -13.01 17.57
CA LEU A 627 7.62 -12.19 18.36
C LEU A 627 7.01 -11.74 19.69
N LEU A 628 5.74 -11.30 19.68
CA LEU A 628 5.01 -10.91 20.90
C LEU A 628 4.93 -12.09 21.89
N LEU A 629 4.54 -13.28 21.44
CA LEU A 629 4.48 -14.46 22.28
C LEU A 629 5.87 -14.93 22.74
N THR A 630 6.89 -14.86 21.89
CA THR A 630 8.27 -15.17 22.30
C THR A 630 8.80 -14.17 23.34
N ARG A 631 8.38 -12.88 23.31
CA ARG A 631 8.71 -11.93 24.38
C ARG A 631 8.04 -12.30 25.70
N VAL A 632 6.79 -12.77 25.68
CA VAL A 632 6.03 -13.24 26.86
C VAL A 632 6.61 -14.54 27.43
N THR A 633 7.17 -15.42 26.60
CA THR A 633 7.93 -16.59 27.09
C THR A 633 9.33 -16.25 27.61
N LEU A 634 9.71 -14.96 27.62
CA LEU A 634 10.97 -14.41 28.13
C LEU A 634 10.74 -13.38 29.25
N THR A 635 9.56 -13.39 29.87
CA THR A 635 9.18 -12.63 31.07
C THR A 635 8.67 -13.58 32.13
#